data_AF-A0A6P2D3X8-F1
#
_entry.id   AF-A0A6P2D3X8-F1
#
_cell.length_a   1.000
_cell.length_b   1.000
_cell.length_c   1.000
_cell.angle_alpha   90.00
_cell.angle_beta   90.00
_cell.angle_gamma   90.00
#
_symmetry.space_group_name_H-M   'P 1'
#
loop_
_entity.id
_entity.type
_entity.pdbx_description
1 polymer ?
#
loop_
_entity_poly.entity_id
_entity_poly.type
_entity_poly.pdbx_seq_one_letter_code
_entity_poly.pdbx_strand_id
1 'polypeptide(L)'
;MEPIQPVEWEHVVSTLPFLRPHVAAMIQVQWLTGMRPGEVCSIRPCDIDTSGAVWVYRPPYSKMSYQGRQRVIAIGPRAQAVLRAFAPKNPSDFYFSPAASVERFHAERAANRKTPKYASHMERNATKRVREGERKPASRYTNKSYGYAIRRAVARANWVRIEAAVELEFHVPEWAPNQLRHSHGTAVRHRYDLESAQAVLGHERMSTTEIYAEKNLSLALKVASEMG
;
A
#
# COMPACT_ATOMS: atom_id res chain seq x y z
N MET A 1 -1.36 -25.82 7.51
CA MET A 1 -1.17 -24.38 7.82
C MET A 1 -2.55 -23.76 7.84
N GLU A 2 -2.93 -23.11 8.93
CA GLU A 2 -4.24 -22.47 9.01
C GLU A 2 -4.39 -21.36 7.96
N PRO A 3 -5.60 -21.12 7.42
CA PRO A 3 -5.84 -20.04 6.49
C PRO A 3 -5.53 -18.69 7.13
N ILE A 4 -4.77 -17.85 6.42
CA ILE A 4 -4.51 -16.46 6.84
C ILE A 4 -5.84 -15.70 6.89
N GLN A 5 -6.20 -15.21 8.07
CA GLN A 5 -7.46 -14.48 8.28
C GLN A 5 -7.38 -13.03 7.76
N PRO A 6 -8.52 -12.42 7.38
CA PRO A 6 -8.65 -10.97 7.22
C PRO A 6 -8.11 -10.20 8.44
N VAL A 7 -7.68 -8.96 8.22
CA VAL A 7 -7.31 -8.05 9.31
C VAL A 7 -8.48 -7.08 9.55
N GLU A 8 -8.84 -6.90 10.81
CA GLU A 8 -9.90 -5.95 11.17
C GLU A 8 -9.46 -4.50 10.96
N TRP A 9 -10.41 -3.66 10.54
CA TRP A 9 -10.13 -2.25 10.24
C TRP A 9 -9.58 -1.49 11.46
N GLU A 10 -10.04 -1.84 12.66
CA GLU A 10 -9.57 -1.23 13.91
C GLU A 10 -8.07 -1.41 14.13
N HIS A 11 -7.55 -2.61 13.85
CA HIS A 11 -6.12 -2.90 13.93
C HIS A 11 -5.33 -2.11 12.90
N VAL A 12 -5.88 -1.96 11.68
CA VAL A 12 -5.28 -1.13 10.64
C VAL A 12 -5.20 0.33 11.08
N VAL A 13 -6.31 0.92 11.54
CA VAL A 13 -6.38 2.31 12.00
C VAL A 13 -5.42 2.55 13.16
N SER A 14 -5.34 1.63 14.12
CA SER A 14 -4.40 1.70 15.24
C SER A 14 -2.93 1.74 14.80
N THR A 15 -2.63 1.19 13.62
CA THR A 15 -1.26 1.14 13.07
C THR A 15 -0.90 2.42 12.31
N LEU A 16 -1.87 3.12 11.70
CA LEU A 16 -1.63 4.26 10.80
C LEU A 16 -0.82 5.43 11.42
N PRO A 17 -1.04 5.86 12.68
CA PRO A 17 -0.30 6.96 13.29
C PRO A 17 1.21 6.73 13.39
N PHE A 18 1.64 5.47 13.36
CA PHE A 18 3.05 5.08 13.52
C PHE A 18 3.76 4.85 12.17
N LEU A 19 3.08 5.13 11.06
CA LEU A 19 3.59 4.96 9.71
C LEU A 19 3.95 6.30 9.06
N ARG A 20 4.87 6.23 8.08
CA ARG A 20 5.14 7.37 7.20
C ARG A 20 3.99 7.54 6.19
N PRO A 21 3.74 8.77 5.71
CA PRO A 21 2.60 9.05 4.82
C PRO A 21 2.49 8.12 3.60
N HIS A 22 3.62 7.76 2.98
CA HIS A 22 3.65 6.86 1.83
C HIS A 22 3.12 5.45 2.19
N VAL A 23 3.58 4.87 3.31
CA VAL A 23 3.15 3.53 3.71
C VAL A 23 1.70 3.52 4.19
N ALA A 24 1.27 4.58 4.89
CA ALA A 24 -0.13 4.75 5.27
C ALA A 24 -1.06 4.86 4.04
N ALA A 25 -0.61 5.57 3.00
CA ALA A 25 -1.35 5.67 1.74
C ALA A 25 -1.39 4.33 0.98
N MET A 26 -0.28 3.57 0.96
CA MET A 26 -0.25 2.21 0.39
C MET A 26 -1.29 1.29 1.05
N ILE A 27 -1.40 1.33 2.39
CA ILE A 27 -2.39 0.56 3.14
C ILE A 27 -3.80 0.95 2.72
N GLN A 28 -4.10 2.25 2.66
CA GLN A 28 -5.42 2.75 2.28
C GLN A 28 -5.79 2.33 0.85
N VAL A 29 -4.88 2.51 -0.12
CA VAL A 29 -5.10 2.08 -1.50
C VAL A 29 -5.35 0.57 -1.55
N GLN A 30 -4.54 -0.22 -0.86
CA GLN A 30 -4.69 -1.68 -0.87
C GLN A 30 -5.98 -2.15 -0.19
N TRP A 31 -6.39 -1.50 0.89
CA TRP A 31 -7.67 -1.74 1.58
C TRP A 31 -8.88 -1.46 0.68
N LEU A 32 -8.83 -0.38 -0.11
CA LEU A 32 -9.92 0.07 -0.98
C LEU A 32 -10.04 -0.73 -2.28
N THR A 33 -8.98 -1.40 -2.71
CA THR A 33 -8.90 -2.03 -4.05
C THR A 33 -8.63 -3.54 -4.02
N GLY A 34 -8.31 -4.10 -2.85
CA GLY A 34 -7.93 -5.50 -2.71
C GLY A 34 -6.66 -5.86 -3.49
N MET A 35 -5.78 -4.91 -3.79
CA MET A 35 -4.53 -5.16 -4.50
C MET A 35 -3.62 -6.16 -3.76
N ARG A 36 -2.82 -6.92 -4.52
CA ARG A 36 -1.70 -7.65 -3.93
C ARG A 36 -0.65 -6.63 -3.43
N PRO A 37 0.14 -6.97 -2.40
CA PRO A 37 1.16 -6.06 -1.88
C PRO A 37 2.16 -5.61 -2.96
N GLY A 38 2.50 -6.50 -3.89
CA GLY A 38 3.43 -6.18 -4.97
C GLY A 38 2.87 -5.22 -6.00
N GLU A 39 1.55 -5.25 -6.22
CA GLU A 39 0.89 -4.38 -7.20
C GLU A 39 0.84 -2.95 -6.67
N VAL A 40 0.48 -2.73 -5.40
CA VAL A 40 0.54 -1.39 -4.79
C VAL A 40 1.98 -0.88 -4.65
N CYS A 41 2.94 -1.78 -4.40
CA CYS A 41 4.36 -1.41 -4.41
C CYS A 41 4.86 -1.01 -5.81
N SER A 42 4.19 -1.36 -6.90
CA SER A 42 4.68 -1.18 -8.27
C SER A 42 3.81 -0.24 -9.10
N ILE A 43 2.85 0.43 -8.48
CA ILE A 43 1.92 1.32 -9.16
C ILE A 43 2.62 2.60 -9.63
N ARG A 44 2.41 2.95 -10.90
CA ARG A 44 2.94 4.14 -11.57
C ARG A 44 1.82 4.82 -12.36
N PRO A 45 1.80 6.16 -12.49
CA PRO A 45 0.78 6.85 -13.28
C PRO A 45 0.67 6.33 -14.73
N CYS A 46 1.80 6.03 -15.39
CA CYS A 46 1.81 5.55 -16.77
C CYS A 46 1.13 4.20 -16.99
N ASP A 47 0.90 3.41 -15.93
CA ASP A 47 0.26 2.10 -16.01
C ASP A 47 -1.25 2.16 -15.75
N ILE A 48 -1.80 3.37 -15.49
CA ILE A 48 -3.19 3.60 -15.11
C ILE A 48 -3.90 4.37 -16.24
N ASP A 49 -4.99 3.78 -16.73
CA ASP A 49 -5.97 4.50 -17.53
C ASP A 49 -6.85 5.33 -16.60
N THR A 50 -6.78 6.66 -16.76
CA THR A 50 -7.47 7.64 -15.92
C THR A 50 -8.63 8.34 -16.64
N SER A 51 -8.99 7.86 -17.83
CA SER A 51 -10.03 8.48 -18.69
C SER A 51 -11.45 8.38 -18.11
N GLY A 52 -11.72 7.35 -17.31
CA GLY A 52 -13.03 7.08 -16.71
C GLY A 52 -13.19 7.59 -15.27
N ALA A 53 -14.43 7.56 -14.78
CA ALA A 53 -14.76 7.87 -13.38
C ALA A 53 -14.14 6.84 -12.40
N VAL A 54 -13.96 5.61 -12.85
CA VAL A 54 -13.16 4.57 -12.18
C VAL A 54 -11.91 4.36 -13.02
N TRP A 55 -10.75 4.49 -12.39
CA TRP A 55 -9.47 4.30 -13.07
C TRP A 55 -9.14 2.83 -13.22
N VAL A 56 -8.40 2.47 -14.27
CA VAL A 56 -8.06 1.08 -14.58
C VAL A 56 -6.55 0.91 -14.58
N TYR A 57 -6.03 0.22 -13.58
CA TYR A 57 -4.60 -0.10 -13.47
C TYR A 57 -4.31 -1.49 -14.02
N ARG A 58 -3.29 -1.57 -14.87
CA ARG A 58 -2.76 -2.82 -15.45
C ARG A 58 -1.31 -3.00 -15.03
N PRO A 59 -1.01 -3.78 -13.97
CA PRO A 59 0.35 -3.97 -13.50
C PRO A 59 1.25 -4.57 -14.59
N PRO A 60 2.42 -3.98 -14.88
CA PRO A 60 3.31 -4.43 -15.95
C PRO A 60 3.94 -5.79 -15.66
N TYR A 61 4.12 -6.14 -14.38
CA TYR A 61 4.69 -7.41 -13.93
C TYR A 61 3.77 -8.07 -12.92
N SER A 62 3.19 -9.21 -13.28
CA SER A 62 2.48 -10.09 -12.35
C SER A 62 3.22 -11.43 -12.29
N LYS A 63 3.19 -12.15 -11.17
CA LYS A 63 3.79 -13.50 -11.08
C LYS A 63 3.24 -14.47 -12.16
N MET A 64 2.12 -14.12 -12.80
CA MET A 64 1.47 -14.85 -13.88
C MET A 64 1.62 -14.17 -15.26
N SER A 65 2.41 -13.09 -15.39
CA SER A 65 2.61 -12.42 -16.68
C SER A 65 3.36 -13.30 -17.67
N TYR A 66 4.20 -14.22 -17.19
CA TYR A 66 4.80 -15.29 -18.01
C TYR A 66 3.75 -16.23 -18.64
N GLN A 67 2.54 -16.28 -18.09
CA GLN A 67 1.42 -17.09 -18.62
C GLN A 67 0.48 -16.27 -19.52
N GLY A 68 0.89 -15.08 -19.97
CA GLY A 68 0.09 -14.19 -20.83
C GLY A 68 -1.09 -13.51 -20.11
N ARG A 69 -1.13 -13.57 -18.78
CA ARG A 69 -2.29 -13.12 -17.98
C ARG A 69 -1.99 -11.80 -17.29
N GLN A 70 -2.66 -10.74 -17.73
CA GLN A 70 -2.62 -9.43 -17.06
C GLN A 70 -3.83 -9.25 -16.15
N ARG A 71 -3.58 -8.94 -14.87
CA ARG A 71 -4.66 -8.56 -13.94
C ARG A 71 -5.10 -7.13 -14.27
N VAL A 72 -6.40 -6.90 -14.26
CA VAL A 72 -6.98 -5.56 -14.31
C VAL A 72 -7.49 -5.19 -12.92
N ILE A 73 -7.21 -3.96 -12.49
CA ILE A 73 -7.52 -3.47 -11.15
C ILE A 73 -8.32 -2.18 -11.30
N ALA A 74 -9.58 -2.21 -10.88
CA ALA A 74 -10.42 -1.03 -10.82
C ALA A 74 -10.08 -0.20 -9.57
N ILE A 75 -9.90 1.11 -9.74
CA ILE A 75 -9.53 2.05 -8.69
C ILE A 75 -10.63 3.09 -8.56
N GLY A 76 -11.36 3.00 -7.46
CA GLY A 76 -12.50 3.87 -7.15
C GLY A 76 -12.12 5.27 -6.69
N PRO A 77 -13.10 6.19 -6.59
CA PRO A 77 -12.86 7.60 -6.26
C PRO A 77 -12.07 7.84 -4.97
N ARG A 78 -12.27 7.02 -3.93
CA ARG A 78 -11.56 7.19 -2.64
C ARG A 78 -10.08 6.82 -2.78
N ALA A 79 -9.77 5.72 -3.47
CA ALA A 79 -8.41 5.28 -3.75
C ALA A 79 -7.73 6.24 -4.74
N GLN A 80 -8.47 6.79 -5.71
CA GLN A 80 -7.98 7.85 -6.58
C GLN A 80 -7.59 9.10 -5.78
N ALA A 81 -8.40 9.52 -4.81
CA ALA A 81 -8.08 10.66 -3.96
C ALA A 81 -6.77 10.44 -3.19
N VAL A 82 -6.55 9.23 -2.67
CA VAL A 82 -5.28 8.86 -2.04
C VAL A 82 -4.13 8.91 -3.04
N LEU A 83 -4.28 8.34 -4.24
CA LEU A 83 -3.22 8.34 -5.25
C LEU A 83 -2.87 9.74 -5.76
N ARG A 84 -3.86 10.62 -5.99
CA ARG A 84 -3.63 12.00 -6.43
C ARG A 84 -2.74 12.78 -5.45
N ALA A 85 -2.90 12.56 -4.15
CA ALA A 85 -2.08 13.20 -3.12
C ALA A 85 -0.59 12.78 -3.14
N PHE A 86 -0.27 11.68 -3.85
CA PHE A 86 1.08 11.13 -3.98
C PHE A 86 1.54 11.01 -5.43
N ALA A 87 0.90 11.72 -6.37
CA ALA A 87 1.27 11.67 -7.77
C ALA A 87 2.72 12.17 -7.97
N PRO A 88 3.62 11.36 -8.56
CA PRO A 88 4.98 11.79 -8.84
C PRO A 88 5.00 12.80 -10.01
N LYS A 89 6.07 13.58 -10.10
CA LYS A 89 6.27 14.54 -11.20
C LYS A 89 6.43 13.84 -12.55
N ASN A 90 7.16 12.73 -12.58
CA ASN A 90 7.34 11.92 -13.78
C ASN A 90 6.34 10.75 -13.77
N PRO A 91 5.51 10.58 -14.82
CA PRO A 91 4.55 9.48 -14.90
C PRO A 91 5.15 8.07 -14.84
N SER A 92 6.44 7.92 -15.15
CA SER A 92 7.16 6.64 -15.09
C SER A 92 7.69 6.30 -13.68
N ASP A 93 7.62 7.24 -12.73
CA ASP A 93 8.02 7.00 -11.35
C ASP A 93 6.91 6.30 -10.56
N PHE A 94 7.29 5.61 -9.50
CA PHE A 94 6.34 4.97 -8.60
C PHE A 94 5.60 6.01 -7.75
N TYR A 95 4.29 5.83 -7.56
CA TYR A 95 3.52 6.63 -6.59
C TYR A 95 4.14 6.58 -5.18
N PHE A 96 4.67 5.41 -4.81
CA PHE A 96 5.21 5.18 -3.49
C PHE A 96 6.70 4.83 -3.55
N SER A 97 7.54 5.81 -3.22
CA SER A 97 8.99 5.68 -3.19
C SER A 97 9.56 5.85 -1.77
N PRO A 98 10.38 4.89 -1.27
CA PRO A 98 11.15 5.09 -0.04
C PRO A 98 12.07 6.30 -0.11
N ALA A 99 12.68 6.56 -1.27
CA ALA A 99 13.53 7.74 -1.48
C ALA A 99 12.75 9.04 -1.30
N ALA A 100 11.61 9.19 -1.98
CA ALA A 100 10.75 10.37 -1.82
C ALA A 100 10.21 10.51 -0.39
N SER A 101 9.86 9.39 0.26
CA SER A 101 9.41 9.41 1.66
C SER A 101 10.51 9.88 2.63
N VAL A 102 11.77 9.49 2.41
CA VAL A 102 12.91 9.90 3.25
C VAL A 102 13.27 11.36 2.97
N GLU A 103 13.28 11.77 1.70
CA GLU A 103 13.51 13.16 1.29
C GLU A 103 12.49 14.10 1.95
N ARG A 104 11.20 13.78 1.85
CA ARG A 104 10.13 14.54 2.52
C ARG A 104 10.36 14.63 4.04
N PHE A 105 10.68 13.52 4.68
CA PHE A 105 10.95 13.51 6.12
C PHE A 105 12.16 14.38 6.50
N HIS A 106 13.22 14.34 5.70
CA HIS A 106 14.40 15.18 5.91
C HIS A 106 14.09 16.67 5.70
N ALA A 107 13.29 17.01 4.68
CA ALA A 107 12.82 18.38 4.44
C ALA A 107 11.97 18.89 5.61
N GLU A 108 11.01 18.09 6.10
CA GLU A 108 10.19 18.42 7.27
C GLU A 108 11.05 18.63 8.53
N ARG A 109 12.01 17.74 8.79
CA ARG A 109 12.96 17.92 9.91
C ARG A 109 13.84 19.16 9.76
N ALA A 110 14.22 19.51 8.53
CA ALA A 110 15.03 20.69 8.27
C ALA A 110 14.23 21.97 8.50
N ALA A 111 12.97 22.01 8.05
CA ALA A 111 12.05 23.12 8.27
C ALA A 111 11.72 23.32 9.75
N ASN A 112 11.48 22.23 10.49
CA ASN A 112 11.16 22.26 11.92
C ASN A 112 12.38 22.40 12.84
N ARG A 113 13.56 22.67 12.28
CA ARG A 113 14.81 22.72 13.04
C ARG A 113 14.89 24.00 13.85
N LYS A 114 14.96 23.86 15.18
CA LYS A 114 15.21 24.98 16.10
C LYS A 114 16.69 25.34 16.26
N THR A 115 17.58 24.35 16.12
CA THR A 115 19.03 24.52 16.37
C THR A 115 19.81 24.79 15.07
N PRO A 116 20.74 25.77 15.06
CA PRO A 116 21.60 26.03 13.90
C PRO A 116 22.40 24.81 13.44
N LYS A 117 22.76 24.79 12.15
CA LYS A 117 23.69 23.80 11.60
C LYS A 117 25.13 24.24 11.87
N TYR A 118 25.71 23.79 12.98
CA TYR A 118 27.11 24.01 13.27
C TYR A 118 28.02 23.20 12.34
N ALA A 119 29.03 23.84 11.76
CA ALA A 119 29.95 23.24 10.78
C ALA A 119 30.65 21.97 11.33
N SER A 120 31.12 22.02 12.58
CA SER A 120 31.77 20.89 13.25
C SER A 120 30.87 19.64 13.36
N HIS A 121 29.57 19.83 13.60
CA HIS A 121 28.63 18.71 13.65
C HIS A 121 28.36 18.14 12.25
N MET A 122 28.32 18.99 11.22
CA MET A 122 28.15 18.55 9.83
C MET A 122 29.34 17.73 9.35
N GLU A 123 30.57 18.18 9.66
CA GLU A 123 31.81 17.46 9.34
C GLU A 123 31.89 16.10 10.04
N ARG A 124 31.61 16.06 11.36
CA ARG A 124 31.54 14.79 12.12
C ARG A 124 30.50 13.83 11.56
N ASN A 125 29.35 14.34 11.12
CA ASN A 125 28.30 13.50 10.55
C ASN A 125 28.68 12.98 9.15
N ALA A 126 29.39 13.78 8.35
CA ALA A 126 29.89 13.34 7.04
C ALA A 126 30.91 12.22 7.19
N THR A 127 31.89 12.35 8.09
CA THR A 127 32.91 11.31 8.34
C THR A 127 32.29 10.01 8.86
N LYS A 128 31.32 10.10 9.78
CA LYS A 128 30.62 8.93 10.30
C LYS A 128 29.85 8.18 9.21
N ARG A 129 29.19 8.89 8.28
CA ARG A 129 28.44 8.26 7.17
C ARG A 129 29.33 7.49 6.21
N VAL A 130 30.51 8.03 5.89
CA VAL A 130 31.51 7.33 5.06
C VAL A 130 31.94 6.02 5.71
N ARG A 131 32.20 6.05 7.03
CA ARG A 131 32.63 4.86 7.78
C ARG A 131 31.56 3.74 7.83
N GLU A 132 30.29 4.10 7.94
CA GLU A 132 29.18 3.14 8.09
C GLU A 132 28.61 2.64 6.75
N GLY A 133 29.01 3.26 5.63
CA GLY A 133 28.51 2.96 4.28
C GLY A 133 27.14 3.57 4.00
N GLU A 134 26.98 4.21 2.83
CA GLU A 134 25.71 4.84 2.45
C GLU A 134 24.74 3.83 1.81
N ARG A 135 23.86 3.22 2.60
CA ARG A 135 22.66 2.58 2.04
C ARG A 135 21.65 3.64 1.61
N LYS A 136 21.54 3.88 0.31
CA LYS A 136 20.54 4.78 -0.26
C LYS A 136 19.16 4.14 -0.24
N PRO A 137 18.10 4.88 0.11
CA PRO A 137 16.73 4.38 -0.05
C PRO A 137 16.45 3.98 -1.50
N ALA A 138 15.77 2.85 -1.70
CA ALA A 138 15.38 2.41 -3.03
C ALA A 138 14.32 3.34 -3.65
N SER A 139 14.20 3.30 -4.98
CA SER A 139 13.16 4.03 -5.72
C SER A 139 11.76 3.47 -5.49
N ARG A 140 11.63 2.22 -5.01
CA ARG A 140 10.37 1.51 -4.85
C ARG A 140 10.32 0.67 -3.57
N TYR A 141 9.15 0.56 -2.96
CA TYR A 141 8.92 -0.44 -1.93
C TYR A 141 8.90 -1.86 -2.52
N THR A 142 9.26 -2.84 -1.69
CA THR A 142 9.07 -4.26 -1.99
C THR A 142 8.04 -4.81 -1.02
N ASN A 143 7.47 -5.99 -1.31
CA ASN A 143 6.59 -6.68 -0.36
C ASN A 143 7.25 -6.83 1.02
N LYS A 144 8.57 -7.09 1.03
CA LYS A 144 9.36 -7.20 2.27
C LYS A 144 9.44 -5.86 2.99
N SER A 145 9.92 -4.80 2.34
CA SER A 145 10.08 -3.50 3.00
C SER A 145 8.75 -2.88 3.43
N TYR A 146 7.68 -3.13 2.68
CA TYR A 146 6.32 -2.76 3.05
C TYR A 146 5.84 -3.52 4.30
N GLY A 147 5.98 -4.85 4.33
CA GLY A 147 5.65 -5.65 5.51
C GLY A 147 6.49 -5.30 6.75
N TYR A 148 7.79 -5.00 6.57
CA TYR A 148 8.64 -4.52 7.66
C TYR A 148 8.18 -3.18 8.22
N ALA A 149 7.69 -2.26 7.38
CA ALA A 149 7.16 -0.99 7.85
C ALA A 149 5.92 -1.18 8.72
N ILE A 150 4.97 -2.04 8.30
CA ILE A 150 3.78 -2.38 9.08
C ILE A 150 4.16 -3.03 10.42
N ARG A 151 5.02 -4.05 10.42
CA ARG A 151 5.42 -4.73 11.67
C ARG A 151 6.05 -3.76 12.68
N ARG A 152 6.93 -2.86 12.22
CA ARG A 152 7.52 -1.85 13.11
C ARG A 152 6.50 -0.86 13.65
N ALA A 153 5.50 -0.50 12.85
CA ALA A 153 4.41 0.36 13.29
C ALA A 153 3.51 -0.33 14.32
N VAL A 154 3.16 -1.61 14.13
CA VAL A 154 2.44 -2.42 15.12
C VAL A 154 3.23 -2.51 16.42
N ALA A 155 4.52 -2.85 16.36
CA ALA A 155 5.38 -2.89 17.54
C ALA A 155 5.43 -1.53 18.27
N ARG A 156 5.47 -0.42 17.52
CA ARG A 156 5.45 0.93 18.11
C ARG A 156 4.09 1.26 18.73
N ALA A 157 2.98 0.87 18.09
CA ALA A 157 1.65 1.04 18.64
C ALA A 157 1.50 0.30 19.98
N ASN A 158 1.94 -0.95 20.02
CA ASN A 158 1.89 -1.75 21.24
C ASN A 158 2.84 -1.25 22.30
N TRP A 159 4.01 -0.71 21.94
CA TRP A 159 4.89 -0.05 22.90
C TRP A 159 4.21 1.13 23.61
N VAL A 160 3.46 1.97 22.87
CA VAL A 160 2.68 3.07 23.48
C VAL A 160 1.57 2.53 24.39
N ARG A 161 0.90 1.43 23.99
CA ARG A 161 -0.12 0.77 24.83
C ARG A 161 0.47 0.18 26.11
N ILE A 162 1.68 -0.39 26.05
CA ILE A 162 2.43 -0.87 27.23
C ILE A 162 2.72 0.29 28.17
N GLU A 163 3.26 1.42 27.67
CA GLU A 163 3.52 2.60 28.51
C GLU A 163 2.24 3.14 29.18
N ALA A 164 1.10 3.00 28.50
CA ALA A 164 -0.21 3.39 29.02
C ALA A 164 -0.89 2.31 29.88
N ALA A 165 -0.20 1.20 30.21
CA ALA A 165 -0.72 0.07 30.98
C ALA A 165 -2.04 -0.52 30.43
N VAL A 166 -2.21 -0.50 29.11
CA VAL A 166 -3.36 -1.10 28.43
C VAL A 166 -3.22 -2.63 28.43
N GLU A 167 -4.29 -3.33 28.78
CA GLU A 167 -4.32 -4.80 28.84
C GLU A 167 -4.00 -5.44 27.49
N LEU A 168 -3.33 -6.61 27.51
CA LEU A 168 -2.76 -7.26 26.33
C LEU A 168 -3.81 -7.58 25.25
N GLU A 169 -5.05 -7.87 25.62
CA GLU A 169 -6.13 -8.17 24.67
C GLU A 169 -6.48 -6.98 23.76
N PHE A 170 -6.23 -5.75 24.23
CA PHE A 170 -6.41 -4.54 23.44
C PHE A 170 -5.14 -4.15 22.68
N HIS A 171 -4.14 -5.01 22.55
CA HIS A 171 -2.96 -4.73 21.73
C HIS A 171 -3.27 -5.02 20.25
N VAL A 172 -2.55 -4.36 19.36
CA VAL A 172 -2.69 -4.62 17.92
C VAL A 172 -2.02 -5.97 17.63
N PRO A 173 -2.74 -6.98 17.13
CA PRO A 173 -2.10 -8.23 16.71
C PRO A 173 -1.17 -7.98 15.54
N GLU A 174 -0.15 -8.83 15.37
CA GLU A 174 0.65 -8.77 14.15
C GLU A 174 -0.22 -9.03 12.92
N TRP A 175 -0.04 -8.21 11.89
CA TRP A 175 -0.71 -8.40 10.61
C TRP A 175 0.21 -8.06 9.44
N ALA A 176 -0.08 -8.68 8.30
CA ALA A 176 0.71 -8.58 7.08
C ALA A 176 -0.09 -7.92 5.94
N PRO A 177 0.58 -7.24 4.99
CA PRO A 177 -0.10 -6.53 3.91
C PRO A 177 -1.09 -7.38 3.09
N ASN A 178 -0.86 -8.69 2.94
CA ASN A 178 -1.76 -9.54 2.17
C ASN A 178 -3.13 -9.74 2.86
N GLN A 179 -3.23 -9.52 4.17
CA GLN A 179 -4.49 -9.58 4.91
C GLN A 179 -5.46 -8.47 4.50
N LEU A 180 -4.95 -7.30 4.07
CA LEU A 180 -5.80 -6.21 3.55
C LEU A 180 -6.60 -6.67 2.33
N ARG A 181 -6.01 -7.51 1.48
CA ARG A 181 -6.67 -8.11 0.33
C ARG A 181 -7.76 -9.10 0.73
N HIS A 182 -7.51 -9.92 1.74
CA HIS A 182 -8.52 -10.82 2.29
C HIS A 182 -9.70 -10.03 2.88
N SER A 183 -9.41 -8.97 3.63
CA SER A 183 -10.40 -8.07 4.22
C SER A 183 -11.27 -7.39 3.17
N HIS A 184 -10.64 -6.85 2.11
CA HIS A 184 -11.37 -6.29 0.99
C HIS A 184 -12.28 -7.33 0.32
N GLY A 185 -11.75 -8.53 0.03
CA GLY A 185 -12.53 -9.61 -0.55
C GLY A 185 -13.74 -10.03 0.30
N THR A 186 -13.56 -10.13 1.62
CA THR A 186 -14.64 -10.42 2.57
C THR A 186 -15.69 -9.31 2.56
N ALA A 187 -15.27 -8.05 2.59
CA ALA A 187 -16.19 -6.90 2.56
C ALA A 187 -17.00 -6.84 1.27
N VAL A 188 -16.35 -7.06 0.11
CA VAL A 188 -17.04 -7.13 -1.20
C VAL A 188 -18.03 -8.28 -1.23
N ARG A 189 -17.63 -9.48 -0.77
CA ARG A 189 -18.52 -10.65 -0.73
C ARG A 189 -19.74 -10.41 0.15
N HIS A 190 -19.56 -9.75 1.29
CA HIS A 190 -20.66 -9.45 2.20
C HIS A 190 -21.63 -8.41 1.63
N ARG A 191 -21.12 -7.39 0.93
CA ARG A 191 -21.93 -6.29 0.39
C ARG A 191 -22.61 -6.64 -0.94
N TYR A 192 -21.95 -7.45 -1.76
CA TYR A 192 -22.45 -7.90 -3.06
C TYR A 192 -22.60 -9.41 -3.03
N ASP A 193 -21.66 -10.14 -3.66
CA ASP A 193 -21.68 -11.58 -3.79
C ASP A 193 -20.28 -12.15 -4.01
N LEU A 194 -20.20 -13.48 -4.12
CA LEU A 194 -18.95 -14.19 -4.37
C LEU A 194 -18.35 -13.87 -5.76
N GLU A 195 -19.19 -13.64 -6.78
CA GLU A 195 -18.73 -13.37 -8.14
C GLU A 195 -18.05 -12.00 -8.21
N SER A 196 -18.61 -10.99 -7.56
CA SER A 196 -18.05 -9.64 -7.41
C SER A 196 -16.72 -9.68 -6.66
N ALA A 197 -16.64 -10.46 -5.58
CA ALA A 197 -15.38 -10.65 -4.84
C ALA A 197 -14.32 -11.35 -5.70
N GLN A 198 -14.70 -12.36 -6.49
CA GLN A 198 -13.78 -13.02 -7.44
C GLN A 198 -13.31 -12.07 -8.53
N ALA A 199 -14.21 -11.28 -9.11
CA ALA A 199 -13.92 -10.30 -10.15
C ALA A 199 -12.93 -9.23 -9.68
N VAL A 200 -13.19 -8.60 -8.53
CA VAL A 200 -12.32 -7.57 -7.96
C VAL A 200 -10.96 -8.13 -7.58
N LEU A 201 -10.92 -9.31 -6.96
CA LEU A 201 -9.65 -9.94 -6.61
C LEU A 201 -8.91 -10.45 -7.86
N GLY A 202 -9.60 -10.72 -8.97
CA GLY A 202 -9.03 -11.40 -10.13
C GLY A 202 -8.69 -12.85 -9.80
N HIS A 203 -9.58 -13.53 -9.07
CA HIS A 203 -9.53 -14.97 -8.87
C HIS A 203 -10.22 -15.65 -10.04
N GLU A 204 -9.53 -16.56 -10.72
CA GLU A 204 -10.09 -17.29 -11.86
C GLU A 204 -11.05 -18.41 -11.38
N ARG A 205 -12.16 -18.60 -12.10
CA ARG A 205 -12.75 -19.93 -12.30
C ARG A 205 -12.45 -20.34 -13.74
N MET A 206 -12.20 -21.63 -13.97
CA MET A 206 -11.69 -22.31 -15.19
C MET A 206 -12.37 -22.00 -16.56
N SER A 207 -13.26 -21.02 -16.72
CA SER A 207 -13.87 -20.70 -18.03
C SER A 207 -13.49 -19.30 -18.50
N THR A 208 -12.32 -19.23 -19.11
CA THR A 208 -11.67 -18.07 -19.72
C THR A 208 -12.33 -17.74 -21.08
N THR A 209 -13.55 -17.20 -21.08
CA THR A 209 -14.18 -16.66 -22.30
C THR A 209 -14.24 -15.13 -22.22
N GLU A 210 -14.18 -14.45 -23.36
CA GLU A 210 -14.16 -12.97 -23.45
C GLU A 210 -15.35 -12.33 -22.71
N ILE A 211 -16.55 -12.94 -22.83
CA ILE A 211 -17.77 -12.50 -22.14
C ILE A 211 -17.58 -12.47 -20.61
N TYR A 212 -16.90 -13.48 -20.04
CA TYR A 212 -16.63 -13.50 -18.60
C TYR A 212 -15.57 -12.46 -18.19
N ALA A 213 -14.62 -12.14 -19.08
CA ALA A 213 -13.65 -11.09 -18.83
C ALA A 213 -14.34 -9.70 -18.79
N GLU A 214 -15.25 -9.42 -19.72
CA GLU A 214 -16.04 -8.19 -19.75
C GLU A 214 -17.00 -8.08 -18.56
N LYS A 215 -17.69 -9.18 -18.22
CA LYS A 215 -18.57 -9.22 -17.04
C LYS A 215 -17.78 -8.98 -15.75
N ASN A 216 -16.63 -9.64 -15.59
CA ASN A 216 -15.77 -9.44 -14.42
C ASN A 216 -15.24 -8.01 -14.34
N LEU A 217 -14.83 -7.42 -15.47
CA LEU A 217 -14.43 -6.02 -15.50
C LEU A 217 -15.59 -5.11 -15.07
N SER A 218 -16.78 -5.33 -15.61
CA SER A 218 -17.98 -4.55 -15.27
C SER A 218 -18.33 -4.63 -13.78
N LEU A 219 -18.28 -5.83 -13.20
CA LEU A 219 -18.47 -6.04 -11.76
C LEU A 219 -17.38 -5.32 -10.94
N ALA A 220 -16.11 -5.45 -11.34
CA ALA A 220 -15.00 -4.79 -10.65
C ALA A 220 -15.12 -3.26 -10.69
N LEU A 221 -15.52 -2.69 -11.84
CA LEU A 221 -15.76 -1.25 -11.98
C LEU A 221 -16.91 -0.78 -11.08
N LYS A 222 -18.01 -1.53 -11.01
CA LYS A 222 -19.14 -1.23 -10.12
C LYS A 222 -18.75 -1.26 -8.64
N VAL A 223 -18.05 -2.31 -8.21
CA VAL A 223 -17.59 -2.40 -6.81
C VAL A 223 -16.64 -1.26 -6.48
N ALA A 224 -15.70 -0.94 -7.40
CA ALA A 224 -14.76 0.14 -7.21
C ALA A 224 -15.45 1.51 -7.13
N SER A 225 -16.48 1.79 -7.94
CA SER A 225 -17.18 3.08 -7.86
C SER A 225 -17.88 3.30 -6.52
N GLU A 226 -18.39 2.24 -5.89
CA GLU A 226 -19.20 2.32 -4.67
C GLU A 226 -18.39 2.16 -3.37
N MET A 227 -17.38 1.27 -3.35
CA MET A 227 -16.58 0.99 -2.16
C MET A 227 -15.20 1.66 -2.18
N GLY A 228 -14.67 1.90 -3.38
CA GLY A 228 -13.27 2.20 -3.64
C GLY A 228 -12.91 3.66 -3.71
#